data_AF-A0A250WYR5-F1
#
_entry.id   AF-A0A250WYR5-F1
#
_cell.length_a   1.000
_cell.length_b   1.000
_cell.length_c   1.000
_cell.angle_alpha   90.00
_cell.angle_beta   90.00
_cell.angle_gamma   90.00
#
_symmetry.space_group_name_H-M   'P 1'
#
loop_
_entity.id
_entity.type
_entity.pdbx_description
1 polymer ?
#
loop_
_entity_poly.entity_id
_entity_poly.type
_entity_poly.pdbx_seq_one_letter_code
_entity_poly.pdbx_strand_id
1 'polypeptide(L)'
;MAASTTQAPATRDEEGEGDLYSELATNILLEKRARKLAEDDALRLYNRVRQLEKEEDKAQRRIQETRKKAKEIVKLRERNELVRQEKELRMRQLQELVEQQRLENARLKEENLRNKIEQENKIYSDKVTVVQQTKEERAEYDRLLAESKLLSRKEALEQKEFIRRQQEDARKKIEQLKISRLQMAQEEYERRLKEEMDAKLQKEKEIEQLAQLELELIGRLRTKQTEQQKAFQQLEAVLSLGASGSGKQPASKLHPSAPAAPSTPPQSGEPSEEDVARAFSVYDVDGTGEVSTQDLQGLMQDLGVPLNATQLSQAVSQLDPASAGKVTFGDFLLWWKG
;
A
#
# COMPACT_ATOMS: atom_id res chain seq x y z
N MET A 1 -66.28 -29.01 160.48
CA MET A 1 -67.18 -29.53 161.53
C MET A 1 -68.20 -28.45 161.85
N ALA A 2 -69.41 -28.83 162.26
CA ALA A 2 -70.44 -27.92 162.74
C ALA A 2 -70.65 -28.11 164.25
N ALA A 3 -70.78 -27.01 164.99
CA ALA A 3 -71.41 -26.81 166.31
C ALA A 3 -71.05 -25.37 166.73
N SER A 4 -71.94 -24.39 166.93
CA SER A 4 -73.15 -24.31 167.78
C SER A 4 -72.83 -24.09 169.27
N THR A 5 -73.72 -23.36 169.96
CA THR A 5 -73.73 -22.95 171.40
C THR A 5 -73.26 -21.49 171.61
N THR A 6 -74.15 -20.49 171.67
CA THR A 6 -75.12 -20.13 172.74
C THR A 6 -74.45 -19.40 173.92
N GLN A 7 -74.72 -18.10 174.13
CA GLN A 7 -75.75 -17.57 175.06
C GLN A 7 -75.66 -16.03 175.20
N ALA A 8 -76.80 -15.36 175.35
CA ALA A 8 -76.95 -13.97 175.85
C ALA A 8 -77.48 -14.03 177.32
N PRO A 9 -77.83 -12.94 178.03
CA PRO A 9 -77.80 -11.50 177.71
C PRO A 9 -77.26 -10.57 178.85
N ALA A 10 -77.19 -9.24 178.62
CA ALA A 10 -77.88 -8.21 179.43
C ALA A 10 -77.40 -6.75 179.19
N THR A 11 -78.28 -5.93 178.60
CA THR A 11 -78.58 -4.50 178.89
C THR A 11 -77.52 -3.37 178.85
N ARG A 12 -77.89 -2.31 178.10
CA ARG A 12 -77.58 -0.85 178.23
C ARG A 12 -76.14 -0.38 177.98
N ASP A 13 -75.91 0.82 177.44
CA ASP A 13 -76.64 1.72 176.50
C ASP A 13 -75.65 2.84 176.09
N GLU A 14 -75.92 3.52 174.97
CA GLU A 14 -75.34 4.83 174.54
C GLU A 14 -73.90 4.91 173.92
N GLU A 15 -73.69 6.04 173.23
CA GLU A 15 -72.48 6.56 172.53
C GLU A 15 -72.12 6.03 171.12
N GLY A 16 -72.72 6.66 170.10
CA GLY A 16 -72.54 6.36 168.67
C GLY A 16 -72.12 7.54 167.77
N GLU A 17 -71.39 8.54 168.28
CA GLU A 17 -70.98 9.73 167.49
C GLU A 17 -69.46 9.82 167.20
N GLY A 18 -68.61 9.00 167.82
CA GLY A 18 -67.14 9.09 167.68
C GLY A 18 -66.58 8.58 166.35
N ASP A 19 -67.19 7.56 165.75
CA ASP A 19 -66.61 6.87 164.58
C ASP A 19 -66.63 7.71 163.29
N LEU A 20 -67.72 8.47 163.07
CA LEU A 20 -67.90 9.31 161.88
C LEU A 20 -66.79 10.36 161.69
N TYR A 21 -66.28 10.92 162.79
CA TYR A 21 -65.17 11.88 162.73
C TYR A 21 -63.82 11.22 162.40
N SER A 22 -63.61 9.99 162.89
CA SER A 22 -62.42 9.18 162.59
C SER A 22 -62.42 8.76 161.11
N GLU A 23 -63.53 8.25 160.62
CA GLU A 23 -63.70 7.81 159.23
C GLU A 23 -63.57 9.00 158.25
N LEU A 24 -64.16 10.16 158.55
CA LEU A 24 -63.98 11.37 157.75
C LEU A 24 -62.51 11.85 157.71
N ALA A 25 -61.80 11.82 158.85
CA ALA A 25 -60.39 12.21 158.91
C ALA A 25 -59.47 11.26 158.11
N THR A 26 -59.72 9.94 158.18
CA THR A 26 -58.98 8.95 157.39
C THR A 26 -59.24 9.09 155.89
N ASN A 27 -60.50 9.32 155.47
CA ASN A 27 -60.84 9.60 154.08
C ASN A 27 -60.15 10.86 153.55
N ILE A 28 -60.13 11.96 154.31
CA ILE A 28 -59.40 13.18 153.93
C ILE A 28 -57.88 12.92 153.78
N LEU A 29 -57.31 12.04 154.60
CA LEU A 29 -55.88 11.72 154.54
C LEU A 29 -55.54 10.78 153.35
N LEU A 30 -56.41 9.81 153.06
CA LEU A 30 -56.34 8.98 151.87
C LEU A 30 -56.45 9.82 150.60
N GLU A 31 -57.41 10.74 150.54
CA GLU A 31 -57.61 11.62 149.38
C GLU A 31 -56.42 12.58 149.17
N LYS A 32 -55.83 13.11 150.25
CA LYS A 32 -54.57 13.87 150.18
C LYS A 32 -53.40 13.02 149.65
N ARG A 33 -53.34 11.73 149.99
CA ARG A 33 -52.30 10.80 149.49
C ARG A 33 -52.54 10.43 148.02
N ALA A 34 -53.79 10.20 147.61
CA ALA A 34 -54.18 9.95 146.23
C ALA A 34 -53.87 11.17 145.34
N ARG A 35 -54.25 12.37 145.79
CA ARG A 35 -53.88 13.64 145.15
C ARG A 35 -52.37 13.77 144.98
N LYS A 36 -51.57 13.51 146.03
CA LYS A 36 -50.11 13.59 145.93
C LYS A 36 -49.54 12.57 144.91
N LEU A 37 -50.08 11.35 144.89
CA LEU A 37 -49.69 10.34 143.90
C LEU A 37 -49.98 10.82 142.46
N ALA A 38 -51.17 11.41 142.25
CA ALA A 38 -51.56 11.99 140.96
C ALA A 38 -50.70 13.21 140.57
N GLU A 39 -50.29 14.05 141.53
CA GLU A 39 -49.34 15.16 141.30
C GLU A 39 -47.94 14.63 140.94
N ASP A 40 -47.43 13.61 141.63
CA ASP A 40 -46.15 12.95 141.33
C ASP A 40 -46.16 12.25 139.95
N ASP A 41 -47.26 11.58 139.60
CA ASP A 41 -47.43 10.94 138.29
C ASP A 41 -47.65 11.95 137.15
N ALA A 42 -48.38 13.04 137.40
CA ALA A 42 -48.47 14.16 136.46
C ALA A 42 -47.09 14.80 136.22
N LEU A 43 -46.24 14.90 137.24
CA LEU A 43 -44.87 15.40 137.11
C LEU A 43 -43.98 14.44 136.31
N ARG A 44 -44.11 13.11 136.51
CA ARG A 44 -43.42 12.09 135.71
C ARG A 44 -43.86 12.14 134.25
N LEU A 45 -45.17 12.24 133.99
CA LEU A 45 -45.73 12.37 132.65
C LEU A 45 -45.26 13.68 131.98
N TYR A 46 -45.29 14.80 132.68
CA TYR A 46 -44.77 16.09 132.19
C TYR A 46 -43.29 16.00 131.78
N ASN A 47 -42.45 15.41 132.63
CA ASN A 47 -41.03 15.22 132.32
C ASN A 47 -40.82 14.27 131.13
N ARG A 48 -41.62 13.22 131.01
CA ARG A 48 -41.58 12.27 129.88
C ARG A 48 -42.05 12.93 128.57
N VAL A 49 -43.15 13.69 128.59
CA VAL A 49 -43.63 14.47 127.43
C VAL A 49 -42.55 15.45 126.99
N ARG A 50 -41.98 16.23 127.92
CA ARG A 50 -40.90 17.18 127.63
C ARG A 50 -39.62 16.54 127.08
N GLN A 51 -39.36 15.27 127.41
CA GLN A 51 -38.26 14.53 126.78
C GLN A 51 -38.64 14.05 125.36
N LEU A 52 -39.85 13.50 125.19
CA LEU A 52 -40.34 13.07 123.88
C LEU A 52 -40.45 14.24 122.89
N GLU A 53 -40.91 15.42 123.31
CA GLU A 53 -40.91 16.65 122.51
C GLU A 53 -39.49 17.02 122.04
N LYS A 54 -38.49 16.94 122.93
CA LYS A 54 -37.08 17.18 122.57
C LYS A 54 -36.48 16.13 121.65
N GLU A 55 -36.97 14.89 121.71
CA GLU A 55 -36.56 13.80 120.82
C GLU A 55 -37.25 13.92 119.47
N GLU A 56 -38.52 14.30 119.45
CA GLU A 56 -39.28 14.65 118.26
C GLU A 56 -38.67 15.85 117.54
N ASP A 57 -38.36 16.95 118.23
CA ASP A 57 -37.65 18.12 117.66
C ASP A 57 -36.35 17.71 116.96
N LYS A 58 -35.56 16.81 117.58
CA LYS A 58 -34.32 16.29 116.98
C LYS A 58 -34.60 15.41 115.77
N ALA A 59 -35.63 14.57 115.81
CA ALA A 59 -36.06 13.74 114.69
C ALA A 59 -36.58 14.60 113.53
N GLN A 60 -37.44 15.59 113.80
CA GLN A 60 -37.94 16.56 112.84
C GLN A 60 -36.80 17.36 112.19
N ARG A 61 -35.81 17.86 112.95
CA ARG A 61 -34.63 18.53 112.39
C ARG A 61 -33.85 17.61 111.45
N ARG A 62 -33.57 16.36 111.84
CA ARG A 62 -32.91 15.36 110.98
C ARG A 62 -33.71 15.05 109.71
N ILE A 63 -35.03 14.93 109.82
CA ILE A 63 -35.93 14.73 108.68
C ILE A 63 -35.92 15.95 107.75
N GLN A 64 -35.94 17.17 108.29
CA GLN A 64 -35.86 18.41 107.52
C GLN A 64 -34.52 18.54 106.78
N GLU A 65 -33.39 18.25 107.45
CA GLU A 65 -32.06 18.23 106.81
C GLU A 65 -31.98 17.16 105.71
N THR A 66 -32.50 15.96 105.97
CA THR A 66 -32.54 14.88 104.97
C THR A 66 -33.41 15.27 103.77
N ARG A 67 -34.57 15.91 104.00
CA ARG A 67 -35.43 16.46 102.94
C ARG A 67 -34.75 17.59 102.16
N LYS A 68 -33.97 18.46 102.81
CA LYS A 68 -33.18 19.51 102.13
C LYS A 68 -32.10 18.89 101.23
N LYS A 69 -31.28 17.98 101.77
CA LYS A 69 -30.24 17.25 101.02
C LYS A 69 -30.83 16.45 99.86
N ALA A 70 -31.99 15.79 100.05
CA ALA A 70 -32.69 15.09 98.98
C ALA A 70 -33.12 16.04 97.85
N LYS A 71 -33.68 17.21 98.17
CA LYS A 71 -34.03 18.25 97.17
C LYS A 71 -32.80 18.77 96.42
N GLU A 72 -31.66 18.92 97.09
CA GLU A 72 -30.41 19.33 96.45
C GLU A 72 -29.84 18.25 95.52
N ILE A 73 -29.87 16.98 95.93
CA ILE A 73 -29.47 15.84 95.09
C ILE A 73 -30.34 15.73 93.84
N VAL A 74 -31.67 15.91 93.96
CA VAL A 74 -32.58 15.91 92.81
C VAL A 74 -32.25 17.04 91.85
N LYS A 75 -32.12 18.29 92.33
CA LYS A 75 -31.71 19.44 91.49
C LYS A 75 -30.35 19.26 90.82
N LEU A 76 -29.40 18.61 91.51
CA LEU A 76 -28.09 18.31 90.93
C LEU A 76 -28.18 17.24 89.85
N ARG A 77 -29.01 16.21 90.05
CA ARG A 77 -29.28 15.19 89.02
C ARG A 77 -29.95 15.79 87.79
N GLU A 78 -30.99 16.61 87.97
CA GLU A 78 -31.69 17.33 86.88
C GLU A 78 -30.70 18.17 86.05
N ARG A 79 -29.84 18.98 86.69
CA ARG A 79 -28.82 19.77 85.98
C ARG A 79 -27.78 18.90 85.27
N ASN A 80 -27.28 17.86 85.92
CA ASN A 80 -26.30 16.95 85.33
C ASN A 80 -26.91 16.17 84.15
N GLU A 81 -28.19 15.82 84.22
CA GLU A 81 -28.93 15.18 83.14
C GLU A 81 -29.13 16.12 81.95
N LEU A 82 -29.55 17.38 82.19
CA LEU A 82 -29.64 18.39 81.13
C LEU A 82 -28.29 18.60 80.42
N VAL A 83 -27.19 18.78 81.18
CA VAL A 83 -25.84 18.91 80.59
C VAL A 83 -25.42 17.64 79.83
N ARG A 84 -25.85 16.45 80.28
CA ARG A 84 -25.60 15.20 79.55
C ARG A 84 -26.40 15.16 78.24
N GLN A 85 -27.69 15.52 78.27
CA GLN A 85 -28.57 15.58 77.11
C GLN A 85 -28.08 16.61 76.08
N GLU A 86 -27.68 17.81 76.51
CA GLU A 86 -27.07 18.84 75.65
C GLU A 86 -25.77 18.33 75.01
N LYS A 87 -24.92 17.64 75.78
CA LYS A 87 -23.67 17.07 75.26
C LYS A 87 -23.93 15.93 74.28
N GLU A 88 -24.90 15.06 74.56
CA GLU A 88 -25.34 14.00 73.63
C GLU A 88 -25.89 14.59 72.33
N LEU A 89 -26.74 15.61 72.41
CA LEU A 89 -27.32 16.29 71.24
C LEU A 89 -26.24 17.02 70.42
N ARG A 90 -25.31 17.74 71.07
CA ARG A 90 -24.18 18.38 70.40
C ARG A 90 -23.24 17.36 69.74
N MET A 91 -23.01 16.22 70.37
CA MET A 91 -22.22 15.13 69.77
C MET A 91 -22.92 14.53 68.55
N ARG A 92 -24.25 14.35 68.58
CA ARG A 92 -25.03 13.91 67.41
C ARG A 92 -24.96 14.91 66.26
N GLN A 93 -25.17 16.20 66.53
CA GLN A 93 -25.03 17.26 65.52
C GLN A 93 -23.64 17.29 64.87
N LEU A 94 -22.57 17.10 65.67
CA LEU A 94 -21.21 16.99 65.15
C LEU A 94 -21.00 15.72 64.32
N GLN A 95 -21.58 14.59 64.71
CA GLN A 95 -21.55 13.35 63.93
C GLN A 95 -22.28 13.51 62.59
N GLU A 96 -23.50 14.06 62.60
CA GLU A 96 -24.30 14.34 61.41
C GLU A 96 -23.54 15.26 60.44
N LEU A 97 -22.89 16.33 60.93
CA LEU A 97 -22.10 17.24 60.10
C LEU A 97 -20.88 16.54 59.48
N VAL A 98 -20.17 15.69 60.24
CA VAL A 98 -19.05 14.89 59.73
C VAL A 98 -19.53 13.85 58.70
N GLU A 99 -20.69 13.25 58.89
CA GLU A 99 -21.29 12.31 57.93
C GLU A 99 -21.74 13.01 56.64
N GLN A 100 -22.39 14.18 56.75
CA GLN A 100 -22.73 15.02 55.59
C GLN A 100 -21.47 15.41 54.81
N GLN A 101 -20.42 15.89 55.50
CA GLN A 101 -19.16 16.24 54.85
C GLN A 101 -18.46 15.03 54.23
N ARG A 102 -18.57 13.83 54.81
CA ARG A 102 -18.07 12.58 54.21
C ARG A 102 -18.86 12.20 52.95
N LEU A 103 -20.18 12.33 52.96
CA LEU A 103 -21.06 12.06 51.81
C LEU A 103 -20.80 13.05 50.67
N GLU A 104 -20.65 14.33 50.97
CA GLU A 104 -20.30 15.37 49.99
C GLU A 104 -18.92 15.10 49.36
N ASN A 105 -17.91 14.82 50.19
CA ASN A 105 -16.58 14.42 49.70
C ASN A 105 -16.60 13.12 48.88
N ALA A 106 -17.48 12.17 49.20
CA ALA A 106 -17.65 10.94 48.42
C ALA A 106 -18.28 11.24 47.05
N ARG A 107 -19.36 12.04 47.01
CA ARG A 107 -20.00 12.50 45.77
C ARG A 107 -19.03 13.26 44.87
N LEU A 108 -18.27 14.20 45.43
CA LEU A 108 -17.28 14.98 44.67
C LEU A 108 -16.16 14.08 44.11
N LYS A 109 -15.76 13.02 44.82
CA LYS A 109 -14.80 12.03 44.29
C LYS A 109 -15.40 11.20 43.15
N GLU A 110 -16.66 10.79 43.28
CA GLU A 110 -17.39 10.03 42.25
C GLU A 110 -17.59 10.87 40.99
N GLU A 111 -17.99 12.13 41.13
CA GLU A 111 -18.14 13.08 40.02
C GLU A 111 -16.79 13.35 39.32
N ASN A 112 -15.72 13.61 40.07
CA ASN A 112 -14.39 13.81 39.49
C ASN A 112 -13.88 12.54 38.77
N LEU A 113 -14.15 11.35 39.30
CA LEU A 113 -13.81 10.09 38.65
C LEU A 113 -14.61 9.90 37.35
N ARG A 114 -15.92 10.19 37.39
CA ARG A 114 -16.79 10.15 36.21
C ARG A 114 -16.33 11.12 35.12
N ASN A 115 -16.05 12.38 35.48
CA ASN A 115 -15.56 13.41 34.57
C ASN A 115 -14.21 13.01 33.96
N LYS A 116 -13.33 12.37 34.74
CA LYS A 116 -12.05 11.82 34.23
C LYS A 116 -12.28 10.68 33.22
N ILE A 117 -13.15 9.72 33.53
CA ILE A 117 -13.51 8.62 32.61
C ILE A 117 -14.14 9.18 31.33
N GLU A 118 -14.99 10.19 31.43
CA GLU A 118 -15.61 10.85 30.28
C GLU A 118 -14.58 11.58 29.40
N GLN A 119 -13.61 12.28 30.00
CA GLN A 119 -12.47 12.88 29.29
C GLN A 119 -11.59 11.82 28.61
N GLU A 120 -11.27 10.72 29.29
CA GLU A 120 -10.47 9.62 28.73
C GLU A 120 -11.21 8.93 27.56
N ASN A 121 -12.51 8.66 27.72
CA ASN A 121 -13.37 8.12 26.65
C ASN A 121 -13.50 9.09 25.47
N LYS A 122 -13.60 10.40 25.73
CA LYS A 122 -13.61 11.41 24.66
C LYS A 122 -12.29 11.40 23.90
N ILE A 123 -11.15 11.42 24.59
CA ILE A 123 -9.81 11.34 23.96
C ILE A 123 -9.68 10.04 23.14
N TYR A 124 -10.22 8.92 23.62
CA TYR A 124 -10.24 7.67 22.86
C TYR A 124 -11.10 7.76 21.60
N SER A 125 -12.32 8.31 21.71
CA SER A 125 -13.24 8.53 20.58
C SER A 125 -12.65 9.47 19.53
N ASP A 126 -12.06 10.59 19.96
CA ASP A 126 -11.39 11.55 19.09
C ASP A 126 -10.21 10.87 18.35
N LYS A 127 -9.39 10.05 19.03
CA LYS A 127 -8.31 9.27 18.40
C LYS A 127 -8.83 8.26 17.36
N VAL A 128 -9.88 7.52 17.68
CA VAL A 128 -10.50 6.56 16.74
C VAL A 128 -11.02 7.30 15.50
N THR A 129 -11.65 8.46 15.70
CA THR A 129 -12.18 9.31 14.62
C THR A 129 -11.06 9.80 13.70
N VAL A 130 -9.95 10.31 14.26
CA VAL A 130 -8.78 10.74 13.48
C VAL A 130 -8.17 9.58 12.69
N VAL A 131 -7.99 8.41 13.31
CA VAL A 131 -7.46 7.22 12.61
C VAL A 131 -8.38 6.77 11.47
N GLN A 132 -9.70 6.85 11.65
CA GLN A 132 -10.68 6.52 10.62
C GLN A 132 -10.63 7.55 9.46
N GLN A 133 -10.58 8.85 9.76
CA GLN A 133 -10.43 9.91 8.75
C GLN A 133 -9.15 9.75 7.93
N THR A 134 -7.98 9.59 8.58
CA THR A 134 -6.70 9.39 7.87
C THR A 134 -6.69 8.09 7.04
N LYS A 135 -7.44 7.06 7.45
CA LYS A 135 -7.61 5.83 6.66
C LYS A 135 -8.50 6.05 5.44
N GLU A 136 -9.56 6.84 5.57
CA GLU A 136 -10.45 7.22 4.46
C GLU A 136 -9.72 8.12 3.46
N GLU A 137 -9.07 9.19 3.91
CA GLU A 137 -8.21 10.07 3.11
C GLU A 137 -7.15 9.27 2.32
N ARG A 138 -6.49 8.31 2.98
CA ARG A 138 -5.51 7.45 2.32
C ARG A 138 -6.15 6.54 1.26
N ALA A 139 -7.32 5.97 1.54
CA ALA A 139 -8.04 5.12 0.59
C ALA A 139 -8.54 5.92 -0.62
N GLU A 140 -8.96 7.18 -0.43
CA GLU A 140 -9.30 8.09 -1.53
C GLU A 140 -8.06 8.46 -2.35
N TYR A 141 -6.93 8.77 -1.71
CA TYR A 141 -5.67 9.04 -2.40
C TYR A 141 -5.19 7.83 -3.21
N ASP A 142 -5.21 6.62 -2.63
CA ASP A 142 -4.84 5.38 -3.31
C ASP A 142 -5.79 5.10 -4.50
N ARG A 143 -7.08 5.43 -4.38
CA ARG A 143 -8.07 5.34 -5.47
C ARG A 143 -7.80 6.35 -6.59
N LEU A 144 -7.54 7.61 -6.28
CA LEU A 144 -7.19 8.66 -7.26
C LEU A 144 -5.88 8.31 -7.98
N LEU A 145 -4.89 7.79 -7.26
CA LEU A 145 -3.63 7.33 -7.83
C LEU A 145 -3.84 6.12 -8.75
N ALA A 146 -4.74 5.20 -8.40
CA ALA A 146 -5.10 4.07 -9.27
C ALA A 146 -5.83 4.54 -10.55
N GLU A 147 -6.76 5.49 -10.43
CA GLU A 147 -7.48 6.08 -11.56
C GLU A 147 -6.54 6.83 -12.52
N SER A 148 -5.65 7.68 -11.97
CA SER A 148 -4.61 8.37 -12.74
C SER A 148 -3.69 7.39 -13.49
N LYS A 149 -3.21 6.32 -12.83
CA LYS A 149 -2.42 5.25 -13.47
C LYS A 149 -3.20 4.53 -14.58
N LEU A 150 -4.50 4.33 -14.41
CA LEU A 150 -5.36 3.70 -15.41
C LEU A 150 -5.56 4.62 -16.63
N LEU A 151 -5.73 5.93 -16.41
CA LEU A 151 -5.80 6.93 -17.46
C LEU A 151 -4.49 6.98 -18.28
N SER A 152 -3.33 7.15 -17.63
CA SER A 152 -2.03 7.16 -18.32
C SER A 152 -1.74 5.82 -19.03
N ARG A 153 -2.24 4.69 -18.52
CA ARG A 153 -2.18 3.40 -19.21
C ARG A 153 -3.06 3.37 -20.46
N LYS A 154 -4.26 3.98 -20.45
CA LYS A 154 -5.12 4.12 -21.64
C LYS A 154 -4.44 5.01 -22.68
N GLU A 155 -3.94 6.18 -22.29
CA GLU A 155 -3.22 7.11 -23.16
C GLU A 155 -2.00 6.43 -23.81
N ALA A 156 -1.20 5.68 -23.05
CA ALA A 156 -0.08 4.92 -23.59
C ALA A 156 -0.50 3.81 -24.58
N LEU A 157 -1.66 3.17 -24.37
CA LEU A 157 -2.23 2.21 -25.32
C LEU A 157 -2.74 2.90 -26.58
N GLU A 158 -3.39 4.05 -26.47
CA GLU A 158 -3.86 4.85 -27.61
C GLU A 158 -2.69 5.38 -28.45
N GLN A 159 -1.61 5.87 -27.81
CA GLN A 159 -0.37 6.25 -28.48
C GLN A 159 0.28 5.05 -29.19
N LYS A 160 0.34 3.89 -28.54
CA LYS A 160 0.86 2.65 -29.15
C LYS A 160 0.03 2.24 -30.38
N GLU A 161 -1.29 2.30 -30.29
CA GLU A 161 -2.20 2.00 -31.41
C GLU A 161 -2.09 3.01 -32.55
N PHE A 162 -1.89 4.30 -32.24
CA PHE A 162 -1.62 5.33 -33.24
C PHE A 162 -0.30 5.06 -33.99
N ILE A 163 0.79 4.77 -33.27
CA ILE A 163 2.08 4.41 -33.87
C ILE A 163 1.96 3.14 -34.72
N ARG A 164 1.22 2.13 -34.24
CA ARG A 164 0.96 0.89 -35.00
C ARG A 164 0.24 1.17 -36.33
N ARG A 165 -0.81 2.00 -36.32
CA ARG A 165 -1.52 2.41 -37.54
C ARG A 165 -0.61 3.16 -38.52
N GLN A 166 0.19 4.11 -38.03
CA GLN A 166 1.18 4.84 -38.85
C GLN A 166 2.20 3.88 -39.49
N GLN A 167 2.69 2.88 -38.74
CA GLN A 167 3.59 1.85 -39.27
C GLN A 167 2.92 0.95 -40.30
N GLU A 168 1.68 0.52 -40.07
CA GLU A 168 0.91 -0.29 -41.04
C GLU A 168 0.65 0.48 -42.34
N ASP A 169 0.28 1.76 -42.26
CA ASP A 169 -0.01 2.57 -43.44
C ASP A 169 1.26 2.98 -44.21
N ALA A 170 2.36 3.26 -43.50
CA ALA A 170 3.67 3.44 -44.12
C ALA A 170 4.13 2.15 -44.84
N ARG A 171 3.94 0.97 -44.22
CA ARG A 171 4.24 -0.33 -44.83
C ARG A 171 3.40 -0.58 -46.09
N LYS A 172 2.08 -0.37 -46.03
CA LYS A 172 1.19 -0.48 -47.21
C LYS A 172 1.64 0.44 -48.33
N LYS A 173 2.06 1.68 -48.02
CA LYS A 173 2.55 2.64 -49.01
C LYS A 173 3.86 2.19 -49.65
N ILE A 174 4.80 1.63 -48.88
CA ILE A 174 6.04 1.03 -49.41
C ILE A 174 5.71 -0.17 -50.33
N GLU A 175 4.76 -1.01 -49.92
CA GLU A 175 4.35 -2.19 -50.68
C GLU A 175 3.63 -1.81 -51.99
N GLN A 176 2.75 -0.81 -51.97
CA GLN A 176 2.15 -0.21 -53.16
C GLN A 176 3.21 0.39 -54.11
N LEU A 177 4.19 1.12 -53.59
CA LEU A 177 5.30 1.66 -54.39
C LEU A 177 6.17 0.55 -55.00
N LYS A 178 6.35 -0.57 -54.29
CA LYS A 178 7.06 -1.75 -54.81
C LYS A 178 6.28 -2.42 -55.94
N ILE A 179 4.97 -2.62 -55.77
CA ILE A 179 4.09 -3.18 -56.80
C ILE A 179 4.08 -2.28 -58.03
N SER A 180 3.88 -0.96 -57.86
CA SER A 180 3.90 0.01 -58.95
C SER A 180 5.24 0.04 -59.69
N ARG A 181 6.39 -0.02 -58.99
CA ARG A 181 7.71 -0.15 -59.64
C ARG A 181 7.86 -1.46 -60.43
N LEU A 182 7.35 -2.57 -59.92
CA LEU A 182 7.37 -3.86 -60.64
C LEU A 182 6.49 -3.82 -61.88
N GLN A 183 5.30 -3.21 -61.81
CA GLN A 183 4.42 -3.01 -62.95
C GLN A 183 5.07 -2.13 -64.02
N MET A 184 5.62 -0.97 -63.66
CA MET A 184 6.35 -0.11 -64.61
C MET A 184 7.53 -0.84 -65.28
N ALA A 185 8.25 -1.69 -64.54
CA ALA A 185 9.35 -2.49 -65.09
C ALA A 185 8.86 -3.63 -66.01
N GLN A 186 7.71 -4.24 -65.71
CA GLN A 186 7.05 -5.22 -66.57
C GLN A 186 6.56 -4.58 -67.87
N GLU A 187 5.87 -3.44 -67.78
CA GLU A 187 5.42 -2.67 -68.95
C GLU A 187 6.60 -2.23 -69.83
N GLU A 188 7.71 -1.79 -69.24
CA GLU A 188 8.91 -1.46 -70.00
C GLU A 188 9.53 -2.68 -70.70
N TYR A 189 9.58 -3.83 -70.01
CA TYR A 189 10.06 -5.08 -70.58
C TYR A 189 9.18 -5.57 -71.73
N GLU A 190 7.85 -5.54 -71.57
CA GLU A 190 6.88 -5.88 -72.61
C GLU A 190 7.01 -4.94 -73.82
N ARG A 191 7.23 -3.64 -73.59
CA ARG A 191 7.47 -2.67 -74.66
C ARG A 191 8.74 -3.00 -75.46
N ARG A 192 9.86 -3.29 -74.77
CA ARG A 192 11.12 -3.70 -75.42
C ARG A 192 10.98 -5.03 -76.18
N LEU A 193 10.28 -6.00 -75.60
CA LEU A 193 10.00 -7.29 -76.27
C LEU A 193 9.16 -7.09 -77.54
N LYS A 194 8.19 -6.16 -77.51
CA LYS A 194 7.41 -5.79 -78.68
C LYS A 194 8.26 -5.09 -79.75
N GLU A 195 9.11 -4.14 -79.36
CA GLU A 195 10.07 -3.46 -80.25
C GLU A 195 10.98 -4.49 -80.97
N GLU A 196 11.53 -5.48 -80.24
CA GLU A 196 12.32 -6.58 -80.81
C GLU A 196 11.50 -7.50 -81.73
N MET A 197 10.27 -7.83 -81.36
CA MET A 197 9.37 -8.65 -82.21
C MET A 197 8.98 -7.93 -83.51
N ASP A 198 8.70 -6.62 -83.45
CA ASP A 198 8.41 -5.80 -84.62
C ASP A 198 9.66 -5.66 -85.52
N ALA A 199 10.85 -5.49 -84.94
CA ALA A 199 12.13 -5.48 -85.67
C ALA A 199 12.43 -6.83 -86.35
N LYS A 200 12.21 -7.94 -85.65
CA LYS A 200 12.32 -9.29 -86.21
C LYS A 200 11.37 -9.48 -87.39
N LEU A 201 10.11 -9.07 -87.25
CA LEU A 201 9.09 -9.17 -88.31
C LEU A 201 9.46 -8.30 -89.53
N GLN A 202 10.08 -7.15 -89.33
CA GLN A 202 10.63 -6.35 -90.44
C GLN A 202 11.77 -7.07 -91.16
N LYS A 203 12.70 -7.69 -90.43
CA LYS A 203 13.79 -8.50 -91.03
C LYS A 203 13.30 -9.75 -91.75
N GLU A 204 12.27 -10.41 -91.23
CA GLU A 204 11.65 -11.55 -91.90
C GLU A 204 11.03 -11.14 -93.25
N LYS A 205 10.38 -9.98 -93.31
CA LYS A 205 9.87 -9.39 -94.58
C LYS A 205 10.98 -8.95 -95.53
N GLU A 206 12.08 -8.38 -95.04
CA GLU A 206 13.25 -8.06 -95.88
C GLU A 206 13.84 -9.34 -96.50
N ILE A 207 13.97 -10.42 -95.72
CA ILE A 207 14.45 -11.72 -96.19
C ILE A 207 13.48 -12.31 -97.23
N GLU A 208 12.17 -12.24 -97.01
CA GLU A 208 11.16 -12.70 -97.96
C GLU A 208 11.26 -11.94 -99.31
N GLN A 209 11.44 -10.62 -99.28
CA GLN A 209 11.65 -9.81 -100.49
C GLN A 209 12.94 -10.20 -101.22
N LEU A 210 14.04 -10.42 -100.48
CA LEU A 210 15.31 -10.86 -101.06
C LEU A 210 15.19 -12.27 -101.69
N ALA A 211 14.46 -13.18 -101.06
CA ALA A 211 14.20 -14.52 -101.58
C ALA A 211 13.34 -14.50 -102.87
N GLN A 212 12.35 -13.59 -102.95
CA GLN A 212 11.58 -13.37 -104.18
C GLN A 212 12.46 -12.84 -105.32
N LEU A 213 13.36 -11.89 -105.03
CA LEU A 213 14.33 -11.38 -106.00
C LEU A 213 15.35 -12.45 -106.43
N GLU A 214 15.79 -13.31 -105.51
CA GLU A 214 16.63 -14.46 -105.81
C GLU A 214 15.93 -15.43 -106.78
N LEU A 215 14.68 -15.81 -106.49
CA LEU A 215 13.86 -16.67 -107.35
C LEU A 215 13.70 -16.08 -108.76
N GLU A 216 13.45 -14.77 -108.86
CA GLU A 216 13.36 -14.11 -110.16
C GLU A 216 14.71 -14.10 -110.90
N LEU A 217 15.81 -13.82 -110.19
CA LEU A 217 17.15 -13.81 -110.77
C LEU A 217 17.57 -15.21 -111.24
N ILE A 218 17.30 -16.25 -110.46
CA ILE A 218 17.51 -17.67 -110.85
C ILE A 218 16.66 -17.99 -112.09
N GLY A 219 15.40 -17.56 -112.13
CA GLY A 219 14.53 -17.68 -113.30
C GLY A 219 15.15 -17.05 -114.55
N ARG A 220 15.57 -15.79 -114.46
CA ARG A 220 16.26 -15.04 -115.54
C ARG A 220 17.62 -15.65 -115.91
N LEU A 221 18.35 -16.24 -114.96
CA LEU A 221 19.61 -16.92 -115.23
C LEU A 221 19.38 -18.24 -115.97
N ARG A 222 18.33 -18.98 -115.59
CA ARG A 222 17.90 -20.21 -116.26
C ARG A 222 17.40 -19.95 -117.68
N THR A 223 16.62 -18.89 -117.92
CA THR A 223 16.25 -18.51 -119.29
C THR A 223 17.49 -18.18 -120.12
N LYS A 224 18.41 -17.35 -119.60
CA LYS A 224 19.70 -17.05 -120.24
C LYS A 224 20.54 -18.30 -120.51
N GLN A 225 20.58 -19.28 -119.60
CA GLN A 225 21.26 -20.55 -119.84
C GLN A 225 20.57 -21.36 -120.95
N THR A 226 19.23 -21.40 -121.02
CA THR A 226 18.53 -22.06 -122.14
C THR A 226 18.70 -21.32 -123.47
N GLU A 227 18.82 -19.99 -123.46
CA GLU A 227 19.17 -19.18 -124.63
C GLU A 227 20.60 -19.45 -125.08
N GLN A 228 21.56 -19.50 -124.14
CA GLN A 228 22.94 -19.89 -124.43
C GLN A 228 23.01 -21.33 -124.97
N GLN A 229 22.27 -22.29 -124.40
CA GLN A 229 22.20 -23.66 -124.92
C GLN A 229 21.62 -23.71 -126.34
N LYS A 230 20.57 -22.93 -126.65
CA LYS A 230 20.04 -22.81 -128.02
C LYS A 230 21.03 -22.16 -128.98
N ALA A 231 21.70 -21.09 -128.57
CA ALA A 231 22.75 -20.44 -129.36
C ALA A 231 23.95 -21.39 -129.59
N PHE A 232 24.30 -22.20 -128.60
CA PHE A 232 25.34 -23.23 -128.71
C PHE A 232 24.91 -24.35 -129.65
N GLN A 233 23.66 -24.82 -129.61
CA GLN A 233 23.11 -25.77 -130.59
C GLN A 233 23.10 -25.20 -132.03
N GLN A 234 22.81 -23.90 -132.19
CA GLN A 234 22.90 -23.23 -133.49
C GLN A 234 24.34 -23.13 -133.98
N LEU A 235 25.29 -22.83 -133.09
CA LEU A 235 26.73 -22.85 -133.41
C LEU A 235 27.22 -24.28 -133.71
N GLU A 236 26.77 -25.29 -132.98
CA GLU A 236 27.08 -26.71 -133.21
C GLU A 236 26.55 -27.17 -134.58
N ALA A 237 25.34 -26.74 -134.96
CA ALA A 237 24.79 -26.98 -136.30
C ALA A 237 25.61 -26.32 -137.43
N VAL A 238 26.23 -25.16 -137.18
CA VAL A 238 27.15 -24.49 -138.13
C VAL A 238 28.55 -25.11 -138.12
N LEU A 239 29.03 -25.58 -136.97
CA LEU A 239 30.34 -26.22 -136.80
C LEU A 239 30.38 -27.68 -137.30
N SER A 240 29.21 -28.29 -137.54
CA SER A 240 29.07 -29.62 -138.15
C SER A 240 29.64 -29.73 -139.59
N LEU A 241 30.04 -28.61 -140.20
CA LEU A 241 30.65 -28.54 -141.54
C LEU A 241 32.20 -28.43 -141.55
N GLY A 242 32.89 -28.50 -140.41
CA GLY A 242 34.34 -28.37 -140.35
C GLY A 242 34.96 -29.01 -139.11
N ALA A 243 35.24 -30.32 -139.17
CA ALA A 243 35.71 -31.10 -138.04
C ALA A 243 37.24 -31.14 -137.85
N SER A 244 37.63 -31.37 -136.59
CA SER A 244 38.92 -31.90 -136.11
C SER A 244 40.05 -30.90 -135.80
N GLY A 245 40.51 -30.91 -134.54
CA GLY A 245 41.58 -30.02 -134.05
C GLY A 245 41.71 -29.97 -132.53
N SER A 246 41.73 -31.13 -131.88
CA SER A 246 42.27 -31.36 -130.53
C SER A 246 43.64 -30.70 -130.32
N GLY A 247 44.05 -30.25 -129.13
CA GLY A 247 43.39 -30.22 -127.82
C GLY A 247 44.43 -30.41 -126.70
N LYS A 248 44.26 -29.72 -125.55
CA LYS A 248 44.69 -30.19 -124.22
C LYS A 248 44.10 -29.33 -123.12
N GLN A 249 43.60 -30.00 -122.09
CA GLN A 249 42.89 -29.44 -120.94
C GLN A 249 43.64 -29.84 -119.64
N PRO A 250 43.14 -29.62 -118.40
CA PRO A 250 43.90 -28.85 -117.41
C PRO A 250 44.23 -29.67 -116.15
N ALA A 251 44.72 -28.98 -115.11
CA ALA A 251 44.69 -29.46 -113.72
C ALA A 251 44.25 -28.28 -112.83
N SER A 252 43.06 -28.31 -112.22
CA SER A 252 42.79 -28.83 -110.86
C SER A 252 43.24 -27.81 -109.78
N LYS A 253 42.36 -27.12 -109.03
CA LYS A 253 41.66 -27.48 -107.76
C LYS A 253 41.73 -26.22 -106.83
N LEU A 254 40.94 -25.96 -105.78
CA LEU A 254 39.79 -26.62 -105.14
C LEU A 254 38.96 -25.58 -104.30
N HIS A 255 37.77 -25.97 -103.83
CA HIS A 255 37.04 -25.41 -102.66
C HIS A 255 37.75 -25.80 -101.32
N PRO A 256 37.31 -25.41 -100.09
CA PRO A 256 36.45 -24.29 -99.64
C PRO A 256 36.99 -23.60 -98.34
N SER A 257 36.08 -22.91 -97.62
CA SER A 257 35.99 -22.80 -96.14
C SER A 257 36.82 -21.76 -95.36
N ALA A 258 36.10 -21.02 -94.50
CA ALA A 258 36.62 -20.47 -93.24
C ALA A 258 36.90 -21.62 -92.25
N PRO A 259 37.86 -21.47 -91.33
CA PRO A 259 37.57 -20.96 -89.97
C PRO A 259 38.50 -19.78 -89.59
N ALA A 260 38.12 -18.80 -88.76
CA ALA A 260 37.90 -18.84 -87.31
C ALA A 260 39.17 -19.07 -86.45
N ALA A 261 39.49 -18.08 -85.61
CA ALA A 261 40.59 -18.02 -84.62
C ALA A 261 42.03 -18.00 -85.20
N PRO A 262 42.97 -17.30 -84.55
CA PRO A 262 43.45 -17.59 -83.19
C PRO A 262 42.86 -16.59 -82.16
N SER A 263 42.44 -16.96 -80.94
CA SER A 263 43.23 -17.50 -79.81
C SER A 263 44.47 -16.63 -79.51
N THR A 264 44.68 -16.04 -78.33
CA THR A 264 44.13 -16.40 -77.01
C THR A 264 44.25 -15.19 -76.06
N PRO A 265 43.32 -14.98 -75.10
CA PRO A 265 43.60 -14.33 -73.80
C PRO A 265 44.52 -15.27 -72.96
N PRO A 266 44.91 -15.00 -71.68
CA PRO A 266 44.48 -13.98 -70.71
C PRO A 266 45.69 -13.09 -70.26
N GLN A 267 45.73 -12.25 -69.22
CA GLN A 267 45.03 -12.09 -67.94
C GLN A 267 44.78 -10.59 -67.67
N SER A 268 43.85 -10.12 -66.83
CA SER A 268 42.84 -10.74 -65.95
C SER A 268 43.38 -11.66 -64.82
N GLY A 269 44.10 -11.06 -63.86
CA GLY A 269 44.38 -11.63 -62.54
C GLY A 269 43.98 -10.63 -61.45
N GLU A 270 43.41 -11.13 -60.35
CA GLU A 270 43.27 -10.37 -59.10
C GLU A 270 44.68 -10.01 -58.58
N PRO A 271 44.90 -8.86 -57.91
CA PRO A 271 46.22 -8.53 -57.39
C PRO A 271 46.65 -9.61 -56.40
N SER A 272 47.85 -10.15 -56.63
CA SER A 272 48.41 -11.22 -55.82
C SER A 272 48.70 -10.74 -54.40
N GLU A 273 48.90 -11.67 -53.47
CA GLU A 273 49.26 -11.34 -52.09
C GLU A 273 50.53 -10.47 -52.00
N GLU A 274 51.45 -10.64 -52.96
CA GLU A 274 52.67 -9.84 -53.09
C GLU A 274 52.37 -8.40 -53.56
N ASP A 275 51.33 -8.18 -54.36
CA ASP A 275 50.90 -6.84 -54.80
C ASP A 275 50.20 -6.11 -53.65
N VAL A 276 49.35 -6.83 -52.91
CA VAL A 276 48.66 -6.33 -51.70
C VAL A 276 49.66 -5.98 -50.60
N ALA A 277 50.68 -6.82 -50.37
CA ALA A 277 51.76 -6.55 -49.41
C ALA A 277 52.60 -5.32 -49.79
N ARG A 278 52.93 -5.16 -51.08
CA ARG A 278 53.69 -3.97 -51.55
C ARG A 278 52.89 -2.68 -51.37
N ALA A 279 51.60 -2.68 -51.67
CA ALA A 279 50.75 -1.52 -51.44
C ALA A 279 50.64 -1.17 -49.94
N PHE A 280 50.45 -2.18 -49.07
CA PHE A 280 50.36 -1.96 -47.62
C PHE A 280 51.65 -1.33 -47.05
N SER A 281 52.81 -1.79 -47.51
CA SER A 281 54.13 -1.25 -47.10
C SER A 281 54.39 0.20 -47.53
N VAL A 282 53.62 0.77 -48.46
CA VAL A 282 53.72 2.20 -48.83
C VAL A 282 53.04 3.10 -47.78
N TYR A 283 52.00 2.59 -47.12
CA TYR A 283 51.21 3.34 -46.14
C TYR A 283 51.63 3.07 -44.68
N ASP A 284 52.25 1.93 -44.37
CA ASP A 284 52.89 1.66 -43.08
C ASP A 284 54.30 2.31 -43.00
N VAL A 285 54.32 3.64 -42.98
CA VAL A 285 55.55 4.47 -42.97
C VAL A 285 56.44 4.18 -41.76
N ASP A 286 55.83 3.79 -40.63
CA ASP A 286 56.51 3.49 -39.37
C ASP A 286 57.00 2.02 -39.28
N GLY A 287 56.68 1.16 -40.26
CA GLY A 287 57.09 -0.26 -40.31
C GLY A 287 56.50 -1.12 -39.18
N THR A 288 55.29 -0.79 -38.74
CA THR A 288 54.61 -1.38 -37.58
C THR A 288 53.77 -2.61 -37.89
N GLY A 289 53.47 -2.88 -39.17
CA GLY A 289 52.50 -3.87 -39.63
C GLY A 289 51.04 -3.39 -39.58
N GLU A 290 50.81 -2.10 -39.30
CA GLU A 290 49.50 -1.47 -39.10
C GLU A 290 49.35 -0.22 -39.97
N VAL A 291 48.18 -0.04 -40.61
CA VAL A 291 47.84 1.17 -41.38
C VAL A 291 46.64 1.87 -40.74
N SER A 292 46.63 3.21 -40.77
CA SER A 292 45.52 4.02 -40.26
C SER A 292 44.23 3.76 -41.05
N THR A 293 43.07 3.74 -40.36
CA THR A 293 41.76 3.63 -41.03
C THR A 293 41.45 4.80 -41.98
N GLN A 294 42.17 5.92 -41.85
CA GLN A 294 42.09 7.06 -42.78
C GLN A 294 42.82 6.80 -44.10
N ASP A 295 43.93 6.07 -44.05
CA ASP A 295 44.80 5.78 -45.21
C ASP A 295 44.32 4.56 -46.02
N LEU A 296 43.43 3.74 -45.45
CA LEU A 296 42.76 2.63 -46.13
C LEU A 296 42.10 3.04 -47.46
N GLN A 297 41.60 4.28 -47.57
CA GLN A 297 41.01 4.77 -48.83
C GLN A 297 42.06 4.99 -49.92
N GLY A 298 43.28 5.39 -49.55
CA GLY A 298 44.42 5.52 -50.47
C GLY A 298 44.91 4.15 -50.91
N LEU A 299 45.14 3.26 -49.94
CA LEU A 299 45.54 1.87 -50.18
C LEU A 299 44.63 1.14 -51.17
N MET A 300 43.31 1.35 -51.09
CA MET A 300 42.33 0.78 -52.02
C MET A 300 42.39 1.39 -53.44
N GLN A 301 42.74 2.67 -53.56
CA GLN A 301 42.95 3.32 -54.87
C GLN A 301 44.23 2.82 -55.55
N ASP A 302 45.32 2.66 -54.79
CA ASP A 302 46.60 2.14 -55.30
C ASP A 302 46.50 0.66 -55.71
N LEU A 303 45.62 -0.12 -55.07
CA LEU A 303 45.24 -1.48 -55.50
C LEU A 303 44.23 -1.52 -56.66
N GLY A 304 43.87 -0.36 -57.22
CA GLY A 304 43.00 -0.25 -58.40
C GLY A 304 41.50 -0.46 -58.14
N VAL A 305 41.07 -0.56 -56.88
CA VAL A 305 39.68 -0.82 -56.48
C VAL A 305 39.17 0.32 -55.59
N PRO A 306 38.83 1.49 -56.16
CA PRO A 306 38.40 2.66 -55.38
C PRO A 306 37.06 2.40 -54.67
N LEU A 307 37.09 2.33 -53.34
CA LEU A 307 35.88 2.24 -52.52
C LEU A 307 35.15 3.58 -52.46
N ASN A 308 33.83 3.56 -52.58
CA ASN A 308 33.01 4.73 -52.27
C ASN A 308 32.87 4.91 -50.73
N ALA A 309 32.44 6.10 -50.28
CA ALA A 309 32.38 6.42 -48.85
C ALA A 309 31.54 5.43 -48.00
N THR A 310 30.49 4.85 -48.58
CA THR A 310 29.66 3.84 -47.91
C THR A 310 30.40 2.50 -47.78
N GLN A 311 31.08 2.06 -48.84
CA GLN A 311 31.89 0.83 -48.85
C GLN A 311 33.11 0.96 -47.92
N LEU A 312 33.79 2.11 -47.92
CA LEU A 312 34.91 2.39 -47.02
C LEU A 312 34.46 2.33 -45.55
N SER A 313 33.31 2.93 -45.22
CA SER A 313 32.77 2.86 -43.85
C SER A 313 32.41 1.43 -43.43
N GLN A 314 31.93 0.60 -44.37
CA GLN A 314 31.70 -0.83 -44.12
C GLN A 314 33.00 -1.62 -43.95
N ALA A 315 34.01 -1.36 -44.77
CA ALA A 315 35.34 -1.98 -44.67
C ALA A 315 36.00 -1.67 -43.32
N VAL A 316 36.04 -0.38 -42.92
CA VAL A 316 36.58 0.04 -41.62
C VAL A 316 35.83 -0.62 -40.46
N SER A 317 34.49 -0.72 -40.52
CA SER A 317 33.68 -1.37 -39.47
C SER A 317 33.92 -2.89 -39.35
N GLN A 318 34.38 -3.55 -40.42
CA GLN A 318 34.73 -4.97 -40.42
C GLN A 318 36.19 -5.22 -40.01
N LEU A 319 37.10 -4.32 -40.41
CA LEU A 319 38.54 -4.41 -40.17
C LEU A 319 38.98 -3.88 -38.80
N ASP A 320 38.27 -2.89 -38.25
CA ASP A 320 38.51 -2.31 -36.94
C ASP A 320 37.24 -2.32 -36.06
N PRO A 321 36.72 -3.51 -35.68
CA PRO A 321 35.56 -3.61 -34.79
C PRO A 321 35.85 -3.12 -33.37
N ALA A 322 37.13 -2.97 -33.00
CA ALA A 322 37.57 -2.42 -31.73
C ALA A 322 37.62 -0.88 -31.70
N SER A 323 37.50 -0.21 -32.86
CA SER A 323 37.70 1.24 -33.03
C SER A 323 39.07 1.73 -32.53
N ALA A 324 40.11 0.94 -32.75
CA ALA A 324 41.51 1.28 -32.44
C ALA A 324 42.09 2.37 -33.36
N GLY A 325 41.43 2.66 -34.49
CA GLY A 325 41.88 3.61 -35.52
C GLY A 325 42.91 3.02 -36.49
N LYS A 326 43.22 1.73 -36.37
CA LYS A 326 44.26 1.03 -37.13
C LYS A 326 43.78 -0.33 -37.65
N VAL A 327 44.35 -0.76 -38.76
CA VAL A 327 44.09 -2.06 -39.39
C VAL A 327 45.41 -2.81 -39.55
N THR A 328 45.47 -4.08 -39.12
CA THR A 328 46.67 -4.91 -39.34
C THR A 328 46.71 -5.49 -40.75
N PHE A 329 47.90 -5.79 -41.28
CA PHE A 329 48.01 -6.45 -42.58
C PHE A 329 47.27 -7.80 -42.64
N GLY A 330 47.23 -8.55 -41.52
CA GLY A 330 46.56 -9.84 -41.45
C GLY A 330 45.05 -9.74 -41.58
N ASP A 331 44.42 -8.79 -40.87
CA ASP A 331 42.98 -8.55 -40.94
C ASP A 331 42.57 -8.03 -42.33
N PHE A 332 43.37 -7.11 -42.88
CA PHE A 332 43.18 -6.56 -44.22
C PHE A 332 43.27 -7.64 -45.31
N LEU A 333 44.28 -8.52 -45.27
CA LEU A 333 44.44 -9.58 -46.24
C LEU A 333 43.34 -10.66 -46.12
N LEU A 334 42.84 -10.93 -44.92
CA LEU A 334 41.71 -11.84 -44.71
C LEU A 334 40.42 -11.28 -45.31
N TRP A 335 40.16 -9.98 -45.12
CA TRP A 335 39.02 -9.27 -45.71
C TRP A 335 39.13 -9.15 -47.24
N TRP A 336 40.34 -8.93 -47.77
CA TRP A 336 40.57 -8.80 -49.21
C TRP A 336 40.32 -10.10 -50.00
N LYS A 337 40.51 -11.27 -49.37
CA LYS A 337 40.33 -12.59 -49.98
C LYS A 337 38.95 -13.23 -49.73
N GLY A 338 38.07 -12.59 -48.94
CA GLY A 338 36.83 -13.17 -48.39
C GLY A 338 35.55 -12.72 -49.08
#